data_AF-A0A1G5UQP3-F1
#
_entry.id   AF-A0A1G5UQP3-F1
#
_cell.length_a   1.000
_cell.length_b   1.000
_cell.length_c   1.000
_cell.angle_alpha   90.00
_cell.angle_beta   90.00
_cell.angle_gamma   90.00
#
_symmetry.space_group_name_H-M   'P 1'
#
loop_
_entity.id
_entity.type
_entity.pdbx_description
1 polymer ?
#
loop_
_entity_poly.entity_id
_entity_poly.type
_entity_poly.pdbx_seq_one_letter_code
_entity_poly.pdbx_strand_id
1 'polypeptide(L)'
;MKLRLSAIRRRMGTAQSQARPLRFKGPVRDVERDAPRGLNVRTLLESCGDDLPGLRDRALLSVAYDTGLRASELVAVDFAHILEAIDPEARLLSIPRSKGDQEGEGATAYLSPRSVRAIAAWQDAAGIASGSIFRRVQVRRYKARAAVKGRQIDSISSREKWDLRKTLPKAAVAARVEYDIGQKSLHPGSIGPIYRAIICRAFDAGALPDLTKDDLERLLKGVSAHSTRVGLNQDLFTSGEDLAGIMDALRWKSPRMPLAYNRNLAAEHGAAGRLLAKIG
;
A
#
# COMPACT_ATOMS: atom_id res chain seq x y z
N MET A 1 -28.77 -5.55 3.30
CA MET A 1 -28.89 -4.39 4.22
C MET A 1 -27.97 -3.20 3.87
N LYS A 2 -26.65 -3.39 3.63
CA LYS A 2 -25.70 -2.29 3.31
C LYS A 2 -26.02 -1.45 2.06
N LEU A 3 -26.52 -2.06 0.98
CA LEU A 3 -26.85 -1.35 -0.27
C LEU A 3 -28.07 -0.42 -0.10
N ARG A 4 -29.09 -0.85 0.65
CA ARG A 4 -30.26 -0.01 0.99
C ARG A 4 -29.85 1.20 1.85
N LEU A 5 -28.96 1.00 2.83
CA LEU A 5 -28.40 2.08 3.63
C LEU A 5 -27.58 3.09 2.82
N SER A 6 -26.83 2.64 1.80
CA SER A 6 -26.07 3.54 0.92
C SER A 6 -26.96 4.40 0.02
N ALA A 7 -28.08 3.85 -0.46
CA ALA A 7 -29.07 4.60 -1.24
C ALA A 7 -29.80 5.64 -0.38
N ILE A 8 -30.16 5.27 0.86
CA ILE A 8 -30.76 6.17 1.85
C ILE A 8 -29.78 7.29 2.24
N ARG A 9 -28.49 6.98 2.45
CA ARG A 9 -27.44 7.98 2.73
C ARG A 9 -27.25 9.02 1.62
N ARG A 10 -27.39 8.62 0.35
CA ARG A 10 -27.40 9.54 -0.80
C ARG A 10 -28.63 10.45 -0.81
N ARG A 11 -29.80 9.92 -0.45
CA ARG A 11 -31.06 10.68 -0.36
C ARG A 11 -31.09 11.67 0.82
N MET A 12 -30.40 11.34 1.91
CA MET A 12 -30.33 12.13 3.15
C MET A 12 -29.17 13.13 3.19
N GLY A 13 -28.45 13.35 2.08
CA GLY A 13 -27.38 14.36 2.01
C GLY A 13 -26.15 14.09 2.88
N THR A 14 -25.96 12.87 3.40
CA THR A 14 -24.78 12.56 4.23
C THR A 14 -23.51 12.65 3.39
N ALA A 15 -22.57 13.52 3.78
CA ALA A 15 -21.29 13.68 3.10
C ALA A 15 -20.57 12.32 3.04
N GLN A 16 -20.20 11.89 1.84
CA GLN A 16 -19.43 10.66 1.67
C GLN A 16 -18.10 10.83 2.41
N SER A 17 -17.86 10.00 3.44
CA SER A 17 -16.58 9.99 4.16
C SER A 17 -15.47 9.67 3.17
N GLN A 18 -14.64 10.67 2.89
CA GLN A 18 -13.53 10.52 1.95
C GLN A 18 -12.42 9.73 2.62
N ALA A 19 -11.74 8.89 1.84
CA ALA A 19 -10.54 8.22 2.31
C ALA A 19 -9.50 9.28 2.71
N ARG A 20 -8.76 9.03 3.78
CA ARG A 20 -7.64 9.88 4.16
C ARG A 20 -6.61 9.85 3.02
N PRO A 21 -6.15 11.00 2.50
CA PRO A 21 -5.14 11.03 1.45
C PRO A 21 -3.80 10.49 1.94
N LEU A 22 -3.13 9.70 1.10
CA LEU A 22 -1.72 9.34 1.25
C LEU A 22 -0.93 10.08 0.18
N ARG A 23 -0.46 11.28 0.52
CA ARG A 23 0.35 12.18 -0.34
C ARG A 23 1.83 11.78 -0.31
N PHE A 24 2.61 12.15 -1.33
CA PHE A 24 4.02 11.74 -1.45
C PHE A 24 4.87 12.24 -0.29
N LYS A 25 4.81 13.56 -0.02
CA LYS A 25 5.51 14.23 1.09
C LYS A 25 4.59 14.58 2.27
N GLY A 26 3.35 14.08 2.27
CA GLY A 26 2.38 14.29 3.35
C GLY A 26 1.63 15.61 3.21
N PRO A 27 1.13 16.21 4.32
CA PRO A 27 0.35 17.44 4.29
C PRO A 27 1.25 18.68 4.13
N VAL A 28 1.95 18.76 3.01
CA VAL A 28 2.81 19.90 2.64
C VAL A 28 2.10 20.82 1.65
N ARG A 29 2.51 22.09 1.61
CA ARG A 29 1.93 23.07 0.67
C ARG A 29 2.54 22.93 -0.71
N ASP A 30 3.85 22.77 -0.75
CA ASP A 30 4.64 22.64 -1.97
C ASP A 30 5.33 21.28 -1.99
N VAL A 31 4.87 20.39 -2.87
CA VAL A 31 5.42 19.02 -2.97
C VAL A 31 6.86 19.03 -3.49
N GLU A 32 7.27 20.06 -4.23
CA GLU A 32 8.63 20.17 -4.77
C GLU A 32 9.59 20.65 -3.68
N ARG A 33 9.24 21.73 -2.98
CA ARG A 33 10.15 22.45 -2.09
C ARG A 33 10.09 22.00 -0.64
N ASP A 34 8.92 21.65 -0.13
CA ASP A 34 8.79 21.36 1.30
C ASP A 34 9.42 20.00 1.66
N ALA A 35 9.92 19.89 2.89
CA ALA A 35 10.37 18.63 3.45
C ALA A 35 9.17 17.72 3.78
N PRO A 36 9.30 16.39 3.64
CA PRO A 36 8.24 15.46 4.03
C PRO A 36 7.83 15.64 5.49
N ARG A 37 6.52 15.65 5.75
CA ARG A 37 5.94 15.76 7.10
C ARG A 37 4.82 14.75 7.28
N GLY A 38 4.60 14.31 8.50
CA GLY A 38 3.51 13.46 8.91
C GLY A 38 3.44 12.17 8.11
N LEU A 39 2.22 11.67 7.93
CA LEU A 39 1.97 10.48 7.14
C LEU A 39 2.21 10.76 5.65
N ASN A 40 3.29 10.22 5.10
CA ASN A 40 3.71 10.46 3.73
C ASN A 40 4.22 9.18 3.02
N VAL A 41 3.93 9.03 1.73
CA VAL A 41 4.25 7.81 0.97
C VAL A 41 5.77 7.59 0.86
N ARG A 42 6.57 8.66 0.76
CA ARG A 42 8.04 8.55 0.67
C ARG A 42 8.62 7.78 1.86
N THR A 43 8.34 8.22 3.08
CA THR A 43 8.79 7.54 4.30
C THR A 43 8.26 6.12 4.40
N LEU A 44 7.01 5.87 4.00
CA LEU A 44 6.44 4.52 4.03
C LEU A 44 7.17 3.55 3.07
N LEU A 45 7.60 4.02 1.91
CA LEU A 45 8.38 3.22 0.95
C LEU A 45 9.79 2.92 1.50
N GLU A 46 10.43 3.92 2.08
CA GLU A 46 11.75 3.82 2.72
C GLU A 46 11.72 2.89 3.95
N SER A 47 10.58 2.80 4.64
CA SER A 47 10.38 1.95 5.83
C SER A 47 9.96 0.51 5.51
N CYS A 48 9.67 0.18 4.25
CA CYS A 48 9.37 -1.20 3.87
C CYS A 48 10.64 -2.04 4.02
N GLY A 49 10.53 -3.24 4.63
CA GLY A 49 11.68 -4.13 4.80
C GLY A 49 12.13 -4.81 3.50
N ASP A 50 13.28 -5.46 3.54
CA ASP A 50 13.83 -6.23 2.42
C ASP A 50 13.46 -7.73 2.48
N ASP A 51 12.49 -8.09 3.33
CA ASP A 51 11.87 -9.41 3.31
C ASP A 51 10.75 -9.49 2.27
N LEU A 52 10.31 -10.71 1.91
CA LEU A 52 9.32 -10.90 0.85
C LEU A 52 8.03 -10.06 1.02
N PRO A 53 7.40 -9.98 2.22
CA PRO A 53 6.30 -9.05 2.45
C PRO A 53 6.69 -7.58 2.25
N GLY A 54 7.85 -7.14 2.72
CA GLY A 54 8.34 -5.77 2.58
C GLY A 54 8.58 -5.37 1.12
N LEU A 55 9.22 -6.23 0.32
CA LEU A 55 9.44 -6.01 -1.11
C LEU A 55 8.12 -5.89 -1.87
N ARG A 56 7.18 -6.81 -1.61
CA ARG A 56 5.82 -6.73 -2.19
C ARG A 56 5.12 -5.44 -1.80
N ASP A 57 5.15 -5.09 -0.53
CA ASP A 57 4.46 -3.91 0.00
C ASP A 57 5.03 -2.61 -0.58
N ARG A 58 6.36 -2.53 -0.74
CA ARG A 58 7.08 -1.43 -1.41
C ARG A 58 6.64 -1.30 -2.86
N ALA A 59 6.68 -2.39 -3.63
CA ALA A 59 6.23 -2.41 -5.03
C ALA A 59 4.75 -2.00 -5.15
N LEU A 60 3.90 -2.55 -4.30
CA LEU A 60 2.45 -2.30 -4.33
C LEU A 60 2.11 -0.85 -4.02
N LEU A 61 2.68 -0.29 -2.95
CA LEU A 61 2.47 1.11 -2.58
C LEU A 61 3.01 2.05 -3.66
N SER A 62 4.17 1.71 -4.22
CA SER A 62 4.83 2.48 -5.27
C SER A 62 3.95 2.61 -6.52
N VAL A 63 3.50 1.47 -7.05
CA VAL A 63 2.64 1.41 -8.24
C VAL A 63 1.30 2.07 -7.96
N ALA A 64 0.72 1.83 -6.79
CA ALA A 64 -0.58 2.42 -6.44
C ALA A 64 -0.54 3.96 -6.34
N TYR A 65 0.60 4.52 -5.92
CA TYR A 65 0.80 5.96 -5.90
C TYR A 65 0.97 6.50 -7.33
N ASP A 66 1.89 5.95 -8.14
CA ASP A 66 2.17 6.45 -9.50
C ASP A 66 0.93 6.43 -10.42
N THR A 67 0.13 5.37 -10.32
CA THR A 67 -0.94 5.09 -11.31
C THR A 67 -2.32 5.55 -10.86
N GLY A 68 -2.48 5.86 -9.57
CA GLY A 68 -3.77 6.14 -8.94
C GLY A 68 -4.83 5.06 -9.20
N LEU A 69 -4.46 3.79 -9.37
CA LEU A 69 -5.39 2.71 -9.67
C LEU A 69 -6.38 2.44 -8.54
N ARG A 70 -7.57 1.94 -8.89
CA ARG A 70 -8.51 1.39 -7.89
C ARG A 70 -7.97 0.05 -7.38
N ALA A 71 -8.40 -0.36 -6.19
CA ALA A 71 -7.95 -1.61 -5.56
C ALA A 71 -8.09 -2.85 -6.47
N SER A 72 -9.19 -2.96 -7.23
CA SER A 72 -9.43 -4.06 -8.16
C SER A 72 -8.52 -4.02 -9.38
N GLU A 73 -8.20 -2.82 -9.87
CA GLU A 73 -7.31 -2.62 -11.01
C GLU A 73 -5.86 -2.91 -10.59
N LEU A 74 -5.45 -2.44 -9.40
CA LEU A 74 -4.13 -2.66 -8.84
C LEU A 74 -3.82 -4.16 -8.66
N VAL A 75 -4.73 -4.94 -8.09
CA VAL A 75 -4.48 -6.39 -7.92
C VAL A 75 -4.56 -7.17 -9.23
N ALA A 76 -5.17 -6.60 -10.26
CA ALA A 76 -5.26 -7.20 -11.59
C ALA A 76 -4.05 -6.88 -12.48
N VAL A 77 -3.06 -6.14 -11.97
CA VAL A 77 -1.81 -5.87 -12.69
C VAL A 77 -1.07 -7.19 -12.93
N ASP A 78 -0.77 -7.44 -14.21
CA ASP A 78 -0.10 -8.61 -14.72
C ASP A 78 1.25 -8.21 -15.35
N PHE A 79 2.17 -9.16 -15.45
CA PHE A 79 3.44 -8.97 -16.12
C PHE A 79 3.27 -8.47 -17.56
N ALA A 80 2.28 -9.02 -18.29
CA ALA A 80 2.01 -8.65 -19.68
C ALA A 80 1.49 -7.21 -19.85
N HIS A 81 1.10 -6.54 -18.76
CA HIS A 81 0.60 -5.17 -18.81
C HIS A 81 1.71 -4.12 -18.75
N ILE A 82 2.95 -4.51 -18.42
CA ILE A 82 4.09 -3.60 -18.34
C ILE A 82 4.69 -3.46 -19.74
N LEU A 83 4.64 -2.25 -20.28
CA LEU A 83 5.13 -1.89 -21.59
C LEU A 83 6.33 -0.96 -21.48
N GLU A 84 7.19 -0.98 -22.51
CA GLU A 84 8.31 -0.05 -22.62
C GLU A 84 7.82 1.40 -22.71
N ALA A 85 8.54 2.30 -22.05
CA ALA A 85 8.35 3.74 -22.19
C ALA A 85 9.45 4.34 -23.09
N ILE A 86 9.32 5.62 -23.42
CA ILE A 86 10.37 6.36 -24.12
C ILE A 86 11.60 6.52 -23.22
N ASP A 87 11.38 6.81 -21.94
CA ASP A 87 12.42 6.80 -20.92
C ASP A 87 12.83 5.35 -20.62
N PRO A 88 14.11 4.98 -20.78
CA PRO A 88 14.57 3.61 -20.60
C PRO A 88 14.43 3.11 -19.15
N GLU A 89 14.38 4.01 -18.17
CA GLU A 89 14.22 3.64 -16.76
C GLU A 89 12.75 3.57 -16.31
N ALA A 90 11.84 4.12 -17.10
CA ALA A 90 10.41 4.14 -16.81
C ALA A 90 9.67 3.03 -17.57
N ARG A 91 8.42 2.77 -17.17
CA ARG A 91 7.54 1.87 -17.91
C ARG A 91 6.15 2.47 -18.03
N LEU A 92 5.37 1.92 -18.95
CA LEU A 92 3.95 2.19 -19.07
C LEU A 92 3.18 0.98 -18.56
N LEU A 93 2.05 1.23 -17.91
CA LEU A 93 1.13 0.20 -17.45
C LEU A 93 -0.15 0.26 -18.27
N SER A 94 -0.38 -0.78 -19.07
CA SER A 94 -1.67 -0.99 -19.75
C SER A 94 -2.72 -1.47 -18.75
N ILE A 95 -3.93 -0.91 -18.82
CA ILE A 95 -5.04 -1.20 -17.91
C ILE A 95 -6.18 -1.85 -18.73
N PRO A 96 -6.35 -3.18 -18.70
CA PRO A 96 -7.15 -3.91 -19.71
C PRO A 96 -8.68 -3.77 -19.66
N ARG A 97 -9.24 -2.98 -18.74
CA ARG A 97 -10.65 -2.51 -18.71
C ARG A 97 -10.89 -1.93 -17.33
N SER A 98 -11.40 -0.70 -17.26
CA SER A 98 -11.86 -0.11 -16.00
C SER A 98 -13.38 -0.20 -15.90
N LYS A 99 -13.93 -0.19 -14.68
CA LYS A 99 -15.39 -0.11 -14.46
C LYS A 99 -16.05 1.15 -15.10
N GLY A 100 -15.25 2.15 -15.48
CA GLY A 100 -15.72 3.36 -16.16
C GLY A 100 -15.60 3.30 -17.68
N ASP A 101 -15.04 2.23 -18.24
CA ASP A 101 -14.72 2.06 -19.65
C ASP A 101 -15.77 1.15 -20.32
N GLN A 102 -16.88 1.74 -20.75
CA GLN A 102 -17.96 1.02 -21.45
C GLN A 102 -17.62 0.76 -22.92
N GLU A 103 -16.71 1.53 -23.51
CA GLU A 103 -16.26 1.42 -24.91
C GLU A 103 -15.09 0.43 -25.07
N GLY A 104 -14.33 0.17 -24.00
CA GLY A 104 -13.28 -0.86 -23.96
C GLY A 104 -11.94 -0.41 -24.55
N GLU A 105 -11.67 0.89 -24.60
CA GLU A 105 -10.44 1.44 -25.17
C GLU A 105 -9.19 1.17 -24.30
N GLY A 106 -9.39 0.79 -23.04
CA GLY A 106 -8.29 0.64 -22.09
C GLY A 106 -7.71 1.99 -21.66
N ALA A 107 -6.66 1.97 -20.85
CA ALA A 107 -5.93 3.17 -20.47
C ALA A 107 -4.47 2.84 -20.19
N THR A 108 -3.61 3.85 -20.28
CA THR A 108 -2.19 3.72 -19.96
C THR A 108 -1.87 4.60 -18.77
N ALA A 109 -1.08 4.09 -17.82
CA ALA A 109 -0.57 4.86 -16.69
C ALA A 109 0.96 4.83 -16.69
N TYR A 110 1.57 5.91 -16.22
CA TYR A 110 3.02 5.99 -16.06
C TYR A 110 3.49 5.19 -14.83
N LEU A 111 4.61 4.48 -14.97
CA LEU A 111 5.35 3.87 -13.87
C LEU A 111 6.73 4.54 -13.77
N SER A 112 6.99 5.18 -12.63
CA SER A 112 8.27 5.82 -12.37
C SER A 112 9.41 4.80 -12.27
N PRO A 113 10.67 5.20 -12.49
CA PRO A 113 11.84 4.34 -12.25
C PRO A 113 11.87 3.71 -10.85
N ARG A 114 11.33 4.43 -9.86
CA ARG A 114 11.14 3.93 -8.48
C ARG A 114 10.20 2.72 -8.43
N SER A 115 9.06 2.79 -9.12
CA SER A 115 8.12 1.66 -9.24
C SER A 115 8.70 0.51 -10.03
N VAL A 116 9.39 0.79 -11.14
CA VAL A 116 10.03 -0.24 -11.97
C VAL A 116 11.05 -1.03 -11.15
N ARG A 117 11.96 -0.35 -10.43
CA ARG A 117 12.93 -1.00 -9.54
C ARG A 117 12.27 -1.80 -8.42
N ALA A 118 11.21 -1.26 -7.81
CA ALA A 118 10.51 -1.96 -6.73
C ALA A 118 9.78 -3.22 -7.24
N ILE A 119 9.18 -3.16 -8.44
CA ILE A 119 8.57 -4.31 -9.10
C ILE A 119 9.64 -5.38 -9.39
N ALA A 120 10.77 -4.99 -9.99
CA ALA A 120 11.86 -5.92 -10.32
C ALA A 120 12.38 -6.62 -9.05
N ALA A 121 12.69 -5.87 -7.99
CA ALA A 121 13.15 -6.44 -6.73
C ALA A 121 12.13 -7.43 -6.10
N TRP A 122 10.84 -7.13 -6.21
CA TRP A 122 9.79 -8.05 -5.78
C TRP A 122 9.71 -9.30 -6.65
N GLN A 123 9.74 -9.16 -7.97
CA GLN A 123 9.66 -10.29 -8.92
C GLN A 123 10.84 -11.24 -8.77
N ASP A 124 12.05 -10.70 -8.66
CA ASP A 124 13.28 -11.47 -8.50
C ASP A 124 13.26 -12.27 -7.20
N ALA A 125 12.93 -11.63 -6.07
CA ALA A 125 12.86 -12.30 -4.79
C ALA A 125 11.73 -13.34 -4.73
N ALA A 126 10.61 -13.08 -5.42
CA ALA A 126 9.45 -13.95 -5.42
C ALA A 126 9.48 -15.07 -6.48
N GLY A 127 10.44 -15.03 -7.42
CA GLY A 127 10.49 -15.94 -8.56
C GLY A 127 9.27 -15.81 -9.49
N ILE A 128 8.75 -14.59 -9.67
CA ILE A 128 7.56 -14.35 -10.51
C ILE A 128 8.01 -13.95 -11.91
N ALA A 129 7.89 -14.88 -12.85
CA ALA A 129 8.23 -14.65 -14.26
C ALA A 129 7.00 -14.38 -15.17
N SER A 130 5.79 -14.56 -14.67
CA SER A 130 4.54 -14.40 -15.45
C SER A 130 3.32 -14.23 -14.56
N GLY A 131 2.20 -13.80 -15.15
CA GLY A 131 0.92 -13.69 -14.44
C GLY A 131 0.85 -12.50 -13.48
N SER A 132 -0.06 -12.60 -12.49
CA SER A 132 -0.32 -11.49 -11.57
C SER A 132 0.91 -11.11 -10.76
N ILE A 133 1.24 -9.81 -10.74
CA ILE A 133 2.42 -9.30 -10.03
C ILE A 133 2.21 -9.34 -8.52
N PHE A 134 1.05 -8.88 -8.05
CA PHE A 134 0.78 -8.76 -6.62
C PHE A 134 0.11 -10.02 -6.08
N ARG A 135 0.91 -10.87 -5.43
CA ARG A 135 0.49 -12.17 -4.89
C ARG A 135 0.50 -12.20 -3.36
N ARG A 136 -0.26 -13.12 -2.78
CA ARG A 136 -0.26 -13.32 -1.32
C ARG A 136 1.05 -13.96 -0.89
N VAL A 137 1.63 -13.43 0.19
CA VAL A 137 2.79 -14.02 0.89
C VAL A 137 2.30 -14.56 2.23
N GLN A 138 2.42 -15.86 2.44
CA GLN A 138 2.23 -16.48 3.74
C GLN A 138 3.57 -16.55 4.47
N VAL A 139 3.59 -16.09 5.73
CA VAL A 139 4.80 -16.07 6.56
C VAL A 139 4.63 -17.10 7.66
N ARG A 140 5.51 -18.10 7.71
CA ARG A 140 5.57 -19.12 8.77
C ARG A 140 6.79 -18.84 9.63
N ARG A 141 6.56 -18.57 10.92
CA ARG A 141 7.62 -18.25 11.88
C ARG A 141 7.81 -19.42 12.85
N TYR A 142 9.02 -19.93 12.91
CA TYR A 142 9.41 -21.02 13.80
C TYR A 142 10.28 -20.44 14.92
N LYS A 143 9.85 -20.64 16.17
CA LYS A 143 10.61 -20.20 17.35
C LYS A 143 11.87 -21.05 17.52
N ALA A 144 12.93 -20.44 18.04
CA ALA A 144 14.10 -21.16 18.48
C ALA A 144 13.73 -22.19 19.55
N ARG A 145 14.36 -23.36 19.51
CA ARG A 145 14.27 -24.40 20.53
C ARG A 145 15.65 -24.68 21.07
N ALA A 146 15.81 -24.56 22.38
CA ALA A 146 17.05 -24.95 23.05
C ALA A 146 17.30 -26.46 22.90
N ALA A 147 18.56 -26.86 23.02
CA ALA A 147 18.90 -28.27 23.06
C ALA A 147 18.24 -28.92 24.28
N VAL A 148 17.65 -30.11 24.08
CA VAL A 148 17.01 -30.89 25.15
C VAL A 148 17.84 -32.15 25.35
N LYS A 149 18.35 -32.35 26.57
CA LYS A 149 19.02 -33.60 26.93
C LYS A 149 18.00 -34.73 26.90
N GLY A 150 18.41 -35.91 26.43
CA GLY A 150 17.61 -37.11 26.53
C GLY A 150 17.30 -37.44 27.99
N ARG A 151 16.09 -37.94 28.27
CA ARG A 151 15.74 -38.41 29.62
C ARG A 151 16.44 -39.73 29.88
N GLN A 152 16.94 -39.91 31.11
CA GLN A 152 17.37 -41.23 31.55
C GLN A 152 16.14 -42.14 31.73
N ILE A 153 16.33 -43.43 31.48
CA ILE A 153 15.22 -44.41 31.44
C ILE A 153 14.53 -44.56 32.80
N ASP A 154 15.30 -44.48 33.88
CA ASP A 154 14.85 -44.53 35.27
C ASP A 154 13.94 -43.34 35.65
N SER A 155 14.11 -42.20 35.00
CA SER A 155 13.26 -41.02 35.20
C SER A 155 11.87 -41.15 34.55
N ILE A 156 11.63 -42.18 33.74
CA ILE A 156 10.37 -42.39 33.01
C ILE A 156 9.43 -43.22 33.89
N SER A 157 8.24 -42.68 34.17
CA SER A 157 7.25 -43.37 35.01
C SER A 157 6.75 -44.64 34.33
N SER A 158 6.49 -45.70 35.11
CA SER A 158 5.91 -46.96 34.63
C SER A 158 4.50 -46.82 34.04
N ARG A 159 3.79 -45.72 34.35
CA ARG A 159 2.49 -45.38 33.74
C ARG A 159 2.63 -44.60 32.44
N GLU A 160 3.83 -44.15 32.11
CA GLU A 160 4.11 -43.38 30.90
C GLU A 160 4.29 -44.32 29.71
N LYS A 161 3.64 -44.03 28.58
CA LYS A 161 3.83 -44.82 27.36
C LYS A 161 5.31 -44.75 26.92
N TRP A 162 5.92 -45.91 26.76
CA TRP A 162 7.30 -46.04 26.28
C TRP A 162 7.45 -45.47 24.85
N ASP A 163 8.43 -44.58 24.66
CA ASP A 163 8.83 -44.03 23.36
C ASP A 163 10.34 -43.73 23.39
N LEU A 164 11.08 -44.41 22.52
CA LEU A 164 12.55 -44.26 22.39
C LEU A 164 12.97 -42.81 22.14
N ARG A 165 12.13 -41.99 21.51
CA ARG A 165 12.44 -40.58 21.23
C ARG A 165 12.56 -39.71 22.48
N LYS A 166 12.14 -40.21 23.65
CA LYS A 166 12.26 -39.52 24.95
C LYS A 166 13.65 -39.62 25.55
N THR A 167 14.39 -40.69 25.23
CA THR A 167 15.77 -40.92 25.72
C THR A 167 16.82 -40.33 24.80
N LEU A 168 16.46 -40.01 23.55
CA LEU A 168 17.36 -39.38 22.59
C LEU A 168 17.49 -37.86 22.84
N PRO A 169 18.71 -37.29 22.81
CA PRO A 169 18.91 -35.86 22.86
C PRO A 169 18.37 -35.19 21.59
N LYS A 170 17.85 -33.96 21.74
CA LYS A 170 17.45 -33.12 20.61
C LYS A 170 18.37 -31.91 20.55
N ALA A 171 19.00 -31.71 19.39
CA ALA A 171 19.83 -30.54 19.14
C ALA A 171 19.02 -29.24 19.20
N ALA A 172 19.71 -28.13 19.49
CA ALA A 172 19.10 -26.81 19.39
C ALA A 172 18.69 -26.52 17.94
N VAL A 173 17.55 -25.87 17.76
CA VAL A 173 17.04 -25.43 16.46
C VAL A 173 16.91 -23.92 16.51
N ALA A 174 17.63 -23.21 15.63
CA ALA A 174 17.54 -21.76 15.51
C ALA A 174 16.15 -21.31 15.07
N ALA A 175 15.77 -20.09 15.43
CA ALA A 175 14.56 -19.48 14.89
C ALA A 175 14.71 -19.33 13.36
N ARG A 176 13.64 -19.58 12.61
CA ARG A 176 13.64 -19.40 11.17
C ARG A 176 12.29 -18.91 10.67
N VAL A 177 12.31 -18.24 9.53
CA VAL A 177 11.12 -17.76 8.84
C VAL A 177 11.10 -18.41 7.47
N GLU A 178 9.96 -19.00 7.12
CA GLU A 178 9.71 -19.57 5.81
C GLU A 178 8.57 -18.80 5.14
N TYR A 179 8.68 -18.60 3.84
CA TYR A 179 7.70 -17.89 3.03
C TYR A 179 7.07 -18.85 2.02
N ASP A 180 5.78 -18.65 1.76
CA ASP A 180 5.05 -19.31 0.68
C ASP A 180 4.29 -18.25 -0.13
N ILE A 181 4.47 -18.28 -1.45
CA ILE A 181 3.98 -17.27 -2.38
C ILE A 181 2.85 -17.90 -3.19
N GLY A 182 1.65 -17.37 -3.03
CA GLY A 182 0.48 -17.84 -3.79
C GLY A 182 0.62 -17.58 -5.28
N GLN A 183 -0.14 -18.30 -6.10
CA GLN A 183 -0.14 -18.13 -7.57
C GLN A 183 -1.20 -17.14 -8.08
N LYS A 184 -2.21 -16.82 -7.25
CA LYS A 184 -3.30 -15.91 -7.60
C LYS A 184 -3.02 -14.48 -7.15
N SER A 185 -3.67 -13.53 -7.81
CA SER A 185 -3.70 -12.13 -7.41
C SER A 185 -4.18 -11.95 -5.96
N LEU A 186 -3.69 -10.90 -5.31
CA LEU A 186 -4.25 -10.43 -4.05
C LEU A 186 -5.75 -10.12 -4.18
N HIS A 187 -6.47 -10.25 -3.06
CA HIS A 187 -7.85 -9.80 -3.01
C HIS A 187 -7.90 -8.26 -2.88
N PRO A 188 -8.80 -7.55 -3.59
CA PRO A 188 -8.87 -6.08 -3.52
C PRO A 188 -9.09 -5.54 -2.10
N GLY A 189 -9.80 -6.30 -1.26
CA GLY A 189 -10.03 -5.98 0.16
C GLY A 189 -8.78 -6.02 1.03
N SER A 190 -7.67 -6.60 0.55
CA SER A 190 -6.40 -6.69 1.29
C SER A 190 -5.57 -5.41 1.22
N ILE A 191 -5.81 -4.52 0.25
CA ILE A 191 -4.99 -3.31 0.04
C ILE A 191 -5.06 -2.35 1.24
N GLY A 192 -6.26 -2.06 1.75
CA GLY A 192 -6.41 -1.19 2.92
C GLY A 192 -5.70 -1.72 4.18
N PRO A 193 -5.89 -3.01 4.55
CA PRO A 193 -5.12 -3.65 5.60
C PRO A 193 -3.60 -3.61 5.38
N ILE A 194 -3.12 -3.81 4.14
CA ILE A 194 -1.69 -3.71 3.80
C ILE A 194 -1.17 -2.31 4.08
N TYR A 195 -1.86 -1.26 3.62
CA TYR A 195 -1.46 0.13 3.89
C TYR A 195 -1.38 0.41 5.39
N ARG A 196 -2.39 -0.01 6.16
CA ARG A 196 -2.35 0.16 7.63
C ARG A 196 -1.16 -0.57 8.25
N ALA A 197 -0.85 -1.78 7.79
CA ALA A 197 0.30 -2.53 8.29
C ALA A 197 1.64 -1.87 7.93
N ILE A 198 1.79 -1.32 6.73
CA ILE A 198 2.98 -0.54 6.34
C ILE A 198 3.14 0.67 7.27
N ILE A 199 2.05 1.41 7.50
CA ILE A 199 2.03 2.61 8.34
C ILE A 199 2.41 2.29 9.78
N CYS A 200 1.82 1.24 10.37
CA CYS A 200 2.18 0.81 11.73
C CYS A 200 3.66 0.43 11.82
N ARG A 201 4.18 -0.35 10.87
CA ARG A 201 5.61 -0.73 10.87
C ARG A 201 6.54 0.48 10.75
N ALA A 202 6.20 1.44 9.90
CA ALA A 202 6.98 2.68 9.77
C ALA A 202 6.97 3.49 11.07
N PHE A 203 5.81 3.59 11.73
CA PHE A 203 5.69 4.24 13.03
C PHE A 203 6.48 3.52 14.13
N ASP A 204 6.33 2.20 14.22
CA ASP A 204 7.04 1.37 15.21
C ASP A 204 8.56 1.43 15.04
N ALA A 205 9.03 1.67 13.80
CA ALA A 205 10.44 1.88 13.47
C ALA A 205 10.93 3.33 13.73
N GLY A 206 10.07 4.22 14.22
CA GLY A 206 10.42 5.62 14.49
C GLY A 206 10.56 6.50 13.24
N ALA A 207 10.12 6.04 12.07
CA ALA A 207 10.28 6.76 10.81
C ALA A 207 9.31 7.95 10.66
N LEU A 208 8.30 8.06 11.53
CA LEU A 208 7.29 9.12 11.53
C LEU A 208 7.38 9.93 12.84
N PRO A 209 8.47 10.69 13.08
CA PRO A 209 8.79 11.27 14.38
C PRO A 209 7.85 12.40 14.82
N ASP A 210 7.11 12.99 13.89
CA ASP A 210 6.19 14.10 14.13
C ASP A 210 4.75 13.65 14.43
N LEU A 211 4.51 12.33 14.45
CA LEU A 211 3.22 11.76 14.80
C LEU A 211 3.25 11.20 16.22
N THR A 212 2.21 11.47 16.99
CA THR A 212 1.95 10.75 18.24
C THR A 212 1.17 9.45 17.96
N LYS A 213 1.09 8.57 18.97
CA LYS A 213 0.26 7.37 18.89
C LYS A 213 -1.22 7.70 18.64
N ASP A 214 -1.73 8.75 19.27
CA ASP A 214 -3.12 9.21 19.09
C ASP A 214 -3.37 9.76 17.68
N ASP A 215 -2.37 10.47 17.12
CA ASP A 215 -2.42 10.88 15.72
C ASP A 215 -2.51 9.69 14.79
N LEU A 216 -1.68 8.67 15.02
CA LEU A 216 -1.66 7.45 14.24
C LEU A 216 -3.01 6.73 14.27
N GLU A 217 -3.59 6.51 15.45
CA GLU A 217 -4.89 5.84 15.60
C GLU A 217 -6.00 6.58 14.86
N ARG A 218 -5.99 7.92 14.92
CA ARG A 218 -6.93 8.78 14.19
C ARG A 218 -6.71 8.70 12.68
N LEU A 219 -5.46 8.71 12.22
CA LEU A 219 -5.12 8.60 10.80
C LEU A 219 -5.57 7.26 10.22
N LEU A 220 -5.26 6.15 10.89
CA LEU A 220 -5.54 4.78 10.44
C LEU A 220 -7.04 4.51 10.21
N LYS A 221 -7.93 5.15 10.97
CA LYS A 221 -9.40 5.06 10.79
C LYS A 221 -9.85 5.51 9.39
N GLY A 222 -9.13 6.46 8.79
CA GLY A 222 -9.43 6.99 7.45
C GLY A 222 -8.66 6.31 6.31
N VAL A 223 -7.63 5.51 6.60
CA VAL A 223 -6.81 4.87 5.56
C VAL A 223 -7.58 3.73 4.89
N SER A 224 -7.59 3.75 3.56
CA SER A 224 -8.25 2.73 2.74
C SER A 224 -7.47 2.48 1.46
N ALA A 225 -7.93 1.52 0.65
CA ALA A 225 -7.35 1.25 -0.66
C ALA A 225 -7.47 2.42 -1.65
N HIS A 226 -8.29 3.43 -1.35
CA HIS A 226 -8.44 4.62 -2.20
C HIS A 226 -7.50 5.78 -1.77
N SER A 227 -6.78 5.62 -0.66
CA SER A 227 -5.98 6.70 -0.06
C SER A 227 -4.86 7.21 -0.98
N THR A 228 -4.17 6.33 -1.71
CA THR A 228 -3.11 6.71 -2.66
C THR A 228 -3.67 7.53 -3.82
N ARG A 229 -4.83 7.13 -4.36
CA ARG A 229 -5.49 7.87 -5.45
C ARG A 229 -5.96 9.26 -5.02
N VAL A 230 -6.50 9.41 -3.81
CA VAL A 230 -6.88 10.73 -3.27
C VAL A 230 -5.64 11.57 -3.02
N GLY A 231 -4.56 10.96 -2.52
CA GLY A 231 -3.27 11.62 -2.31
C GLY A 231 -2.62 12.11 -3.60
N LEU A 232 -2.52 11.25 -4.62
CA LEU A 232 -1.99 11.63 -5.93
C LEU A 232 -2.80 12.77 -6.56
N ASN A 233 -4.14 12.72 -6.48
CA ASN A 233 -4.97 13.82 -6.94
C ASN A 233 -4.64 15.14 -6.21
N GLN A 234 -4.47 15.11 -4.90
CA GLN A 234 -4.10 16.31 -4.14
C GLN A 234 -2.71 16.81 -4.55
N ASP A 235 -1.76 15.90 -4.73
CA ASP A 235 -0.40 16.24 -5.12
C ASP A 235 -0.34 16.89 -6.51
N LEU A 236 -1.06 16.35 -7.50
CA LEU A 236 -1.15 16.93 -8.85
C LEU A 236 -1.76 18.34 -8.82
N PHE A 237 -2.80 18.57 -8.01
CA PHE A 237 -3.36 19.92 -7.86
C PHE A 237 -2.36 20.87 -7.19
N THR A 238 -1.61 20.41 -6.17
CA THR A 238 -0.61 21.26 -5.52
C THR A 238 0.61 21.53 -6.38
N SER A 239 0.94 20.65 -7.33
CA SER A 239 2.00 20.89 -8.32
C SER A 239 1.56 21.81 -9.46
N GLY A 240 0.30 22.25 -9.48
CA GLY A 240 -0.22 23.18 -10.48
C GLY A 240 -0.71 22.53 -11.77
N GLU A 241 -0.90 21.21 -11.79
CA GLU A 241 -1.49 20.52 -12.95
C GLU A 241 -2.91 20.99 -13.21
N ASP A 242 -3.28 21.05 -14.48
CA ASP A 242 -4.60 21.49 -14.89
C ASP A 242 -5.65 20.38 -14.67
N LEU A 243 -6.92 20.78 -14.60
CA LEU A 243 -7.99 19.82 -14.32
C LEU A 243 -8.12 18.75 -15.41
N ALA A 244 -7.82 19.09 -16.67
CA ALA A 244 -7.90 18.16 -17.79
C ALA A 244 -6.81 17.07 -17.67
N GLY A 245 -5.56 17.45 -17.43
CA GLY A 245 -4.44 16.53 -17.22
C GLY A 245 -4.67 15.61 -16.01
N ILE A 246 -5.22 16.15 -14.92
CA ILE A 246 -5.56 15.33 -13.73
C ILE A 246 -6.69 14.35 -14.03
N MET A 247 -7.71 14.80 -14.77
CA MET A 247 -8.81 13.94 -15.19
C MET A 247 -8.34 12.81 -16.11
N ASP A 248 -7.42 13.10 -17.03
CA ASP A 248 -6.78 12.11 -17.91
C ASP A 248 -5.95 11.11 -17.10
N ALA A 249 -4.95 11.59 -16.35
CA ALA A 249 -4.03 10.76 -15.58
C ALA A 249 -4.77 9.83 -14.59
N LEU A 250 -5.80 10.34 -13.93
CA LEU A 250 -6.59 9.56 -12.99
C LEU A 250 -7.82 8.90 -13.64
N ARG A 251 -8.12 9.10 -14.92
CA ARG A 251 -9.25 8.46 -15.61
C ARG A 251 -10.61 8.83 -15.00
N TRP A 252 -10.82 10.11 -14.71
CA TRP A 252 -12.12 10.65 -14.30
C TRP A 252 -12.85 11.26 -15.49
N LYS A 253 -14.08 10.79 -15.72
CA LYS A 253 -14.97 11.34 -16.78
C LYS A 253 -15.59 12.69 -16.46
N SER A 254 -15.54 13.13 -15.21
CA SER A 254 -16.21 14.35 -14.75
C SER A 254 -15.38 15.07 -13.71
N PRO A 255 -15.37 16.42 -13.73
CA PRO A 255 -14.60 17.23 -12.80
C PRO A 255 -15.10 17.14 -11.34
N ARG A 256 -16.32 16.61 -11.13
CA ARG A 256 -16.97 16.58 -9.82
C ARG A 256 -16.13 15.86 -8.75
N MET A 257 -15.58 14.69 -9.08
CA MET A 257 -14.80 13.89 -8.14
C MET A 257 -13.41 14.49 -7.82
N PRO A 258 -12.57 14.87 -8.81
CA PRO A 258 -11.30 15.55 -8.53
C PRO A 258 -11.47 16.77 -7.62
N LEU A 259 -12.43 17.64 -7.95
CA LEU A 259 -12.70 18.85 -7.16
C LEU A 259 -13.25 18.52 -5.76
N ALA A 260 -14.06 17.46 -5.61
CA ALA A 260 -14.57 17.05 -4.31
C ALA A 260 -13.44 16.58 -3.37
N TYR A 261 -12.44 15.86 -3.88
CA TYR A 261 -11.28 15.41 -3.09
C TYR A 261 -10.33 16.54 -2.70
N ASN A 262 -10.40 17.68 -3.39
CA ASN A 262 -9.57 18.85 -3.13
C ASN A 262 -10.30 20.00 -2.47
N ARG A 263 -11.57 19.87 -2.11
CA ARG A 263 -12.37 20.99 -1.59
C ARG A 263 -11.71 21.73 -0.42
N ASN A 264 -11.12 20.99 0.53
CA ASN A 264 -10.43 21.59 1.68
C ASN A 264 -9.09 22.21 1.28
N LEU A 265 -8.32 21.50 0.45
CA LEU A 265 -7.02 21.96 -0.03
C LEU A 265 -7.16 23.22 -0.91
N ALA A 266 -8.17 23.28 -1.77
CA ALA A 266 -8.52 24.45 -2.55
C ALA A 266 -8.91 25.66 -1.68
N ALA A 267 -9.52 25.43 -0.50
CA ALA A 267 -9.78 26.51 0.46
C ALA A 267 -8.49 27.02 1.11
N GLU A 268 -7.58 26.11 1.50
CA GLU A 268 -6.26 26.45 2.06
C GLU A 268 -5.35 27.18 1.06
N HIS A 269 -5.40 26.82 -0.22
CA HIS A 269 -4.66 27.51 -1.29
C HIS A 269 -5.46 28.64 -1.95
N GLY A 270 -6.68 28.92 -1.48
CA GLY A 270 -7.54 29.99 -1.98
C GLY A 270 -7.03 31.38 -1.63
N ALA A 271 -7.71 32.43 -2.13
CA ALA A 271 -7.30 33.82 -1.90
C ALA A 271 -7.12 34.15 -0.40
N ALA A 272 -8.04 33.68 0.45
CA ALA A 272 -7.96 33.85 1.90
C ALA A 272 -6.76 33.11 2.51
N GLY A 273 -6.55 31.84 2.16
CA GLY A 273 -5.43 31.05 2.69
C GLY A 273 -4.06 31.58 2.26
N ARG A 274 -3.93 32.05 1.01
CA ARG A 274 -2.72 32.73 0.52
C ARG A 274 -2.47 34.06 1.22
N LEU A 275 -3.51 34.83 1.54
CA LEU A 275 -3.39 36.08 2.28
C LEU A 275 -2.94 35.81 3.72
N LEU A 276 -3.62 34.90 4.42
CA LEU A 276 -3.30 34.56 5.81
C LEU A 276 -1.89 33.99 5.96
N ALA A 277 -1.41 33.23 4.98
CA ALA A 277 -0.02 32.74 4.92
C ALA A 277 1.05 33.82 4.77
N LYS A 278 0.68 35.02 4.29
CA LYS A 278 1.60 36.16 4.15
C LYS A 278 1.58 37.09 5.36
N ILE A 279 0.52 37.03 6.17
CA ILE A 279 0.29 37.93 7.30
C ILE A 279 0.67 37.26 8.64
N GLY A 280 0.61 35.92 8.72
CA GLY A 280 1.10 35.14 9.86
C GLY A 280 2.49 34.57 9.58
#